data_AF-A0A0Q4KQ31-F1
#
_entry.id   AF-A0A0Q4KQ31-F1
#
_cell.length_a   1.000
_cell.length_b   1.000
_cell.length_c   1.000
_cell.angle_alpha   90.00
_cell.angle_beta   90.00
_cell.angle_gamma   90.00
#
_symmetry.space_group_name_H-M   'P 1'
#
loop_
_entity.id
_entity.type
_entity.pdbx_description
1 polymer ?
#
loop_
_entity_poly.entity_id
_entity_poly.type
_entity_poly.pdbx_seq_one_letter_code
_entity_poly.pdbx_strand_id
1 'polypeptide(L)' 'MEPLFYVMAIMGCGDGNTACTEARVIPARYATMAQCRAALPDQLARNTDVPYPMIGANCRTAGAQFATTGKVKTRG' A
#
# COMPACT_ATOMS: atom_id res chain seq x y z
N MET A 1 22.94 1.36 8.40
CA MET A 1 21.60 0.80 8.68
C MET A 1 20.61 1.79 8.11
N GLU A 2 20.09 1.55 6.91
CA GLU A 2 19.11 2.48 6.33
C GLU A 2 17.80 2.41 7.14
N PRO A 3 17.16 3.56 7.41
CA PRO A 3 15.92 3.58 8.16
C PRO A 3 14.84 2.88 7.34
N LEU A 4 14.33 1.76 7.85
CA LEU A 4 13.12 1.15 7.35
C LEU A 4 11.95 2.05 7.74
N PHE A 5 11.22 2.56 6.76
CA PHE A 5 9.97 3.26 6.98
C PHE A 5 8.81 2.39 6.47
N TYR A 6 7.60 2.75 6.86
CA TYR A 6 6.39 2.12 6.37
C TYR A 6 5.56 3.18 5.68
N VAL A 7 5.01 2.85 4.53
CA VAL A 7 4.12 3.71 3.76
C VAL A 7 2.81 3.00 3.56
N MET A 8 1.77 3.79 3.34
CA MET A 8 0.42 3.29 3.10
C MET A 8 0.07 3.44 1.63
N ALA A 9 -0.43 2.37 1.02
CA ALA A 9 -1.01 2.39 -0.31
C ALA A 9 -2.52 2.24 -0.18
N ILE A 10 -3.26 3.15 -0.81
CA ILE A 10 -4.70 3.03 -0.98
C ILE A 10 -4.95 2.20 -2.23
N MET A 11 -5.63 1.09 -2.02
CA MET A 11 -6.04 0.14 -3.03
C MET A 11 -7.47 0.47 -3.45
N GLY A 12 -7.69 0.68 -4.75
CA GLY A 12 -9.02 0.76 -5.32
C GLY A 12 -9.44 -0.61 -5.82
N CYS A 13 -10.57 -1.11 -5.31
CA CYS A 13 -11.14 -2.38 -5.73
C CYS A 13 -12.35 -2.10 -6.63
N GLY A 14 -12.43 -2.81 -7.76
CA GLY A 14 -13.61 -2.77 -8.63
C GLY A 14 -14.81 -3.53 -8.05
N ASP A 15 -15.90 -3.62 -8.82
CA ASP A 15 -17.21 -4.13 -8.40
C ASP A 15 -17.20 -5.55 -7.80
N GLY A 16 -16.15 -6.34 -8.06
CA GLY A 16 -15.99 -7.69 -7.52
C GLY A 16 -15.19 -7.81 -6.23
N ASN A 17 -14.58 -6.73 -5.69
CA ASN A 17 -13.63 -6.77 -4.57
C ASN A 17 -12.42 -7.73 -4.73
N THR A 18 -12.26 -8.37 -5.89
CA THR A 18 -11.23 -9.38 -6.16
C THR A 18 -10.01 -8.80 -6.89
N ALA A 19 -10.21 -7.71 -7.63
CA ALA A 19 -9.16 -7.01 -8.37
C ALA A 19 -8.95 -5.62 -7.74
N CYS A 20 -8.11 -5.59 -6.70
CA CYS A 20 -7.71 -4.34 -6.08
C CYS A 20 -6.37 -3.89 -6.67
N THR A 21 -6.34 -2.68 -7.24
CA THR A 21 -5.12 -2.04 -7.76
C THR A 21 -4.71 -0.89 -6.87
N GLU A 22 -3.43 -0.53 -6.91
CA GLU A 22 -2.98 0.71 -6.27
C GLU A 22 -3.64 1.91 -6.95
N ALA A 23 -4.47 2.63 -6.20
CA ALA A 23 -5.13 3.84 -6.66
C ALA A 23 -4.36 5.10 -6.25
N ARG A 24 -3.75 5.08 -5.06
CA ARG A 24 -2.95 6.21 -4.54
C ARG A 24 -1.93 5.73 -3.51
N VAL A 25 -0.74 6.32 -3.51
CA VAL A 25 0.25 6.12 -2.43
C VAL A 25 0.22 7.31 -1.49
N ILE A 26 0.09 7.05 -0.20
CA ILE A 26 0.14 8.09 0.82
C ILE A 26 1.61 8.46 1.08
N PRO A 27 1.98 9.74 0.99
CA PRO A 27 3.37 10.19 1.22
C PRO A 27 3.79 10.15 2.70
N ALA A 28 2.87 9.85 3.60
CA ALA A 28 3.13 9.66 5.02
C ALA A 28 4.07 8.47 5.26
N ARG A 29 5.10 8.69 6.08
CA ARG A 29 6.08 7.68 6.49
C ARG A 29 5.90 7.40 7.97
N TYR A 30 5.74 6.13 8.31
CA TYR A 30 5.63 5.64 9.67
C TYR A 30 6.92 4.94 10.09
N ALA A 31 7.29 5.08 11.36
CA ALA A 31 8.49 4.43 11.89
C ALA A 31 8.26 2.94 12.15
N THR A 32 7.02 2.53 12.39
CA THR A 32 6.66 1.15 12.70
C THR A 32 5.39 0.72 11.96
N MET A 33 5.25 -0.60 11.73
CA MET A 33 4.04 -1.15 11.13
C MET A 33 2.82 -0.96 12.03
N ALA A 34 2.98 -0.98 13.36
CA ALA A 34 1.91 -0.70 14.30
C ALA A 34 1.36 0.73 14.13
N GLN A 35 2.24 1.71 13.93
CA GLN A 35 1.85 3.09 13.68
C GLN A 35 1.12 3.23 12.33
N CYS A 36 1.60 2.56 11.28
CA CYS A 36 0.90 2.54 9.99
C CYS A 36 -0.51 1.94 10.12
N ARG A 37 -0.65 0.82 10.84
CA ARG A 37 -1.95 0.16 11.05
C ARG A 37 -2.92 1.03 11.84
N ALA A 38 -2.44 1.72 12.87
CA ALA A 38 -3.25 2.65 13.65
C ALA A 38 -3.79 3.82 12.81
N ALA A 39 -3.04 4.25 11.79
CA ALA A 39 -3.44 5.33 10.90
C ALA A 39 -4.35 4.90 9.73
N LEU A 40 -4.59 3.60 9.54
CA LEU A 40 -5.46 3.07 8.46
C LEU A 40 -6.84 3.73 8.42
N PRO A 41 -7.64 3.77 9.52
CA PRO A 41 -8.98 4.34 9.47
C PRO A 41 -8.97 5.83 9.10
N ASP A 42 -8.03 6.59 9.64
CA ASP A 42 -7.90 8.03 9.35
C ASP A 42 -7.53 8.28 7.89
N GLN A 43 -6.60 7.50 7.33
CA GLN A 43 -6.19 7.63 5.93
C GLN A 43 -7.30 7.19 4.99
N LEU A 44 -8.03 6.11 5.31
CA LEU A 44 -9.15 5.65 4.49
C LEU A 44 -10.27 6.70 4.46
N ALA A 45 -10.62 7.29 5.60
CA ALA A 45 -11.63 8.33 5.71
C ALA A 45 -11.27 9.62 4.93
N ARG A 46 -9.97 9.98 4.91
CA ARG A 46 -9.45 11.13 4.15
C ARG A 46 -9.36 10.89 2.64
N ASN A 47 -9.38 9.62 2.22
CA ASN A 47 -9.09 9.21 0.86
C ASN A 47 -10.28 8.55 0.17
N THR A 48 -11.48 8.90 0.63
CA THR A 48 -12.80 8.55 0.07
C THR A 48 -13.09 9.27 -1.25
N ASP A 49 -12.23 10.20 -1.66
CA ASP A 49 -12.24 10.89 -2.96
C ASP A 49 -11.74 10.02 -4.12
N VAL A 50 -11.21 8.82 -3.82
CA VAL A 50 -10.74 7.89 -4.84
C VAL A 50 -11.92 7.33 -5.64
N PRO A 51 -11.88 7.37 -6.99
CA PRO A 51 -13.00 7.00 -7.85
C PRO A 51 -13.09 5.47 -8.00
N TYR A 52 -13.28 4.77 -6.88
CA TYR A 52 -13.49 3.33 -6.83
C TYR A 52 -14.69 3.02 -5.93
N PRO A 53 -15.49 2.00 -6.29
CA PRO A 53 -16.67 1.62 -5.50
C PRO A 53 -16.27 1.14 -4.11
N MET A 54 -15.09 0.54 -3.99
CA MET A 54 -14.52 0.06 -2.73
C MET A 54 -13.06 0.46 -2.64
N ILE A 55 -12.64 0.91 -1.47
CA ILE A 55 -11.25 1.25 -1.19
C ILE A 55 -10.74 0.47 0.03
N GLY A 56 -9.50 0.01 -0.07
CA GLY A 56 -8.75 -0.60 1.02
C GLY A 56 -7.44 0.15 1.26
N ALA A 57 -6.85 -0.04 2.43
CA ALA A 57 -5.54 0.53 2.74
C ALA A 57 -4.57 -0.61 3.10
N ASN A 58 -3.38 -0.58 2.49
CA ASN A 58 -2.35 -1.58 2.68
C ASN A 58 -1.07 -0.92 3.20
N CYS A 59 -0.58 -1.38 4.35
CA CYS A 59 0.68 -0.93 4.92
C CYS A 59 1.82 -1.77 4.38
N ARG A 60 2.75 -1.13 3.66
CA ARG A 60 3.95 -1.77 3.12
C ARG A 60 5.20 -1.13 3.69
N THR A 61 6.24 -1.93 3.84
CA THR A 61 7.58 -1.42 4.17
C THR A 61 8.12 -0.68 2.95
N ALA A 62 8.57 0.56 3.14
CA ALA A 62 9.28 1.33 2.14
C ALA A 62 10.60 1.84 2.73
N GLY A 63 11.60 1.88 1.90
CA GLY A 63 13.00 1.91 2.29
C GLY A 63 13.75 1.19 1.19
N ALA A 64 15.05 1.41 1.03
CA ALA A 64 15.82 0.75 -0.01
C ALA A 64 15.99 -0.75 0.30
N GLN A 65 14.90 -1.51 0.19
CA GLN A 65 14.98 -2.85 -0.34
C GLN A 65 14.89 -2.65 -1.84
N PHE A 66 16.06 -2.43 -2.47
CA PHE A 66 16.19 -2.69 -3.89
C PHE A 66 15.52 -4.05 -4.12
N ALA A 67 14.38 -4.06 -4.81
CA ALA A 67 13.80 -5.29 -5.27
C ALA A 67 14.88 -5.94 -6.13
N THR A 68 15.57 -6.96 -5.61
CA THR A 68 16.15 -7.95 -6.50
C THR A 68 14.94 -8.47 -7.24
N THR A 69 14.79 -8.06 -8.49
CA THR A 69 13.77 -8.58 -9.38
C THR A 69 13.89 -10.09 -9.29
N GLY A 70 12.94 -10.72 -8.61
CA GLY A 70 12.80 -12.16 -8.61
C GLY A 70 12.63 -12.53 -10.08
N LYS A 71 13.71 -13.01 -10.70
CA LYS A 71 13.73 -13.37 -12.11
C LYS A 71 12.53 -14.28 -12.36
N VAL A 72 11.61 -13.81 -13.19
CA VAL A 72 10.58 -14.61 -13.82
C VAL A 72 11.26 -15.86 -14.39
N LYS A 73 11.03 -17.02 -13.79
CA LYS A 73 11.39 -18.31 -14.38
C LYS A 73 10.14 -18.87 -15.05
N THR A 74 9.86 -18.40 -16.26
CA THR A 74 9.04 -19.15 -17.21
C THR A 74 9.83 -20.42 -17.55
N ARG A 75 9.34 -21.60 -17.14
CA ARG A 75 9.85 -22.89 -17.61
C ARG A 75 8.90 -23.37 -18.70
N GLY A 76 9.47 -23.60 -19.89
CA GLY A 76 8.78 -24.17 -21.05
C GLY A 76 8.68 -25.67 -21.01
#